data_AF-A0A0E3PZL7-F1
#
_entry.id   AF-A0A0E3PZL7-F1
#
_cell.length_a   1.000
_cell.length_b   1.000
_cell.length_c   1.000
_cell.angle_alpha   90.00
_cell.angle_beta   90.00
_cell.angle_gamma   90.00
#
_symmetry.space_group_name_H-M   'P 1'
#
loop_
_entity.id
_entity.type
_entity.pdbx_description
1 polymer ?
#
loop_
_entity_poly.entity_id
_entity_poly.type
_entity_poly.pdbx_seq_one_letter_code
_entity_poly.pdbx_strand_id
1 'polypeptide(L)' 'MKIHCLQHLKNETLGNIGTWVTLKGHSLTKTLPCEKSAFPDPAEFDMLLIMGGTMSVYQEKEYTWLKPEKEFVKKHT' A
#
# COMPACT_ATOMS: atom_id res chain seq x y z
N MET A 1 5.09 13.71 7.91
CA MET A 1 5.59 12.69 6.98
C MET A 1 4.52 12.44 5.94
N LYS A 2 4.96 12.15 4.72
CA LYS A 2 4.13 11.61 3.64
C LYS A 2 4.14 10.09 3.76
N ILE A 3 2.98 9.51 4.00
CA ILE A 3 2.83 8.07 4.12
C ILE A 3 2.08 7.60 2.88
N HIS A 4 2.58 6.55 2.24
CA HIS A 4 1.87 5.87 1.17
C HIS A 4 1.38 4.51 1.65
N CYS A 5 0.13 4.20 1.35
CA CYS A 5 -0.50 2.95 1.78
C CYS A 5 -0.92 2.10 0.58
N LEU A 6 -0.51 0.84 0.57
CA LEU A 6 -1.05 -0.19 -0.30
C LEU A 6 -2.20 -0.89 0.43
N GLN A 7 -3.40 -0.81 -0.16
CA GLN A 7 -4.60 -1.50 0.32
C GLN A 7 -4.97 -2.62 -0.64
N HIS A 8 -5.40 -3.78 -0.13
CA HIS A 8 -5.75 -4.91 -1.01
C HIS A 8 -7.26 -5.11 -1.14
N LEU A 9 -8.06 -4.46 -0.29
CA LEU A 9 -9.52 -4.50 -0.32
C LEU A 9 -10.10 -3.09 -0.35
N LYS A 10 -11.12 -2.86 -1.19
CA LYS A 10 -11.82 -1.56 -1.35
C LYS A 10 -12.29 -0.95 -0.02
N ASN A 11 -12.82 -1.79 0.87
CA ASN A 11 -13.44 -1.37 2.12
C ASN A 11 -12.53 -1.60 3.34
N GLU A 12 -11.21 -1.67 3.13
CA GLU A 12 -10.26 -1.87 4.21
C GLU A 12 -10.09 -0.59 5.04
N THR A 13 -10.28 -0.72 6.35
CA THR A 13 -9.96 0.36 7.29
C THR A 13 -8.48 0.35 7.63
N LEU A 14 -7.90 1.54 7.79
CA LEU A 14 -6.55 1.70 8.33
C LEU A 14 -6.48 1.44 9.85
N GLY A 15 -7.64 1.20 10.48
CA GLY A 15 -7.76 1.02 11.91
C GLY A 15 -7.10 2.16 12.69
N ASN A 16 -6.38 1.81 13.75
CA ASN A 16 -5.68 2.78 14.62
C ASN A 16 -4.58 3.57 13.89
N ILE A 17 -4.06 3.06 12.77
CA ILE A 17 -3.04 3.77 11.99
C ILE A 17 -3.63 5.04 11.38
N GLY A 18 -4.87 5.00 10.88
CA GLY A 18 -5.54 6.19 10.34
C GLY A 18 -5.70 7.29 11.39
N THR A 19 -6.05 6.91 12.63
CA THR A 19 -6.12 7.83 13.77
C THR A 19 -4.75 8.41 14.10
N TRP A 20 -3.71 7.56 14.16
CA TRP A 20 -2.34 7.98 14.44
C TRP A 20 -1.80 8.97 13.39
N VAL A 21 -2.03 8.70 12.10
CA VAL A 21 -1.66 9.59 10.98
C VAL A 21 -2.27 10.97 11.18
N THR A 22 -3.57 11.01 11.47
CA THR A 22 -4.30 12.27 11.68
C THR A 22 -3.78 13.02 12.90
N LEU A 23 -3.63 12.34 14.04
CA LEU A 23 -3.15 12.95 15.28
C LEU A 23 -1.72 13.49 15.20
N LYS A 24 -0.87 12.89 14.36
CA LYS A 24 0.51 13.33 14.14
C LYS A 24 0.64 14.34 12.99
N GLY A 25 -0.47 14.74 12.35
CA GLY A 25 -0.45 15.68 11.22
C GLY A 25 0.32 15.14 10.01
N HIS A 26 0.30 13.82 9.80
CA HIS A 26 0.91 13.20 8.63
C HIS A 26 -0.07 13.17 7.45
N SER A 27 0.45 13.22 6.22
CA SER A 27 -0.36 13.05 5.03
C SER A 27 -0.36 11.58 4.62
N LEU A 28 -1.50 11.12 4.11
CA LEU A 28 -1.67 9.73 3.69
C LEU A 28 -2.23 9.68 2.27
N THR A 29 -1.53 8.94 1.43
CA THR A 29 -1.97 8.57 0.08
C THR A 29 -2.18 7.07 0.00
N LYS A 30 -2.98 6.61 -0.96
CA LYS A 30 -3.36 5.21 -1.06
C LYS A 30 -3.33 4.73 -2.50
N THR A 31 -2.87 3.50 -2.70
CA THR A 31 -2.99 2.76 -3.95
C THR A 31 -3.70 1.44 -3.67
N LEU A 32 -4.66 1.09 -4.52
CA LEU A 32 -5.31 -0.21 -4.52
C LEU A 32 -4.74 -1.00 -5.71
N PRO A 33 -3.74 -1.88 -5.52
CA PRO A 33 -3.04 -2.54 -6.63
C PRO A 33 -3.96 -3.36 -7.53
N CYS A 34 -5.06 -3.88 -6.97
CA CYS A 34 -6.06 -4.64 -7.71
C CYS A 34 -6.88 -3.80 -8.70
N GLU A 35 -6.95 -2.48 -8.52
CA GLU A 35 -7.63 -1.56 -9.44
C GLU A 35 -6.66 -0.74 -10.29
N LYS A 36 -5.49 -0.41 -9.74
CA LYS A 36 -4.55 0.51 -10.35
C LYS A 36 -3.15 -0.08 -10.30
N SER A 37 -2.54 -0.24 -11.46
CA SER A 37 -1.17 -0.76 -11.59
C SER A 37 -0.09 0.31 -11.46
N ALA A 38 -0.45 1.56 -11.11
CA ALA A 38 0.47 2.67 -10.98
C ALA A 38 0.81 2.89 -9.51
N PHE A 39 2.08 2.65 -9.17
CA PHE A 39 2.66 2.94 -7.86
C PHE A 39 3.37 4.30 -7.91
N PRO A 40 3.38 5.07 -6.80
CA PRO A 40 4.12 6.33 -6.72
C PRO A 40 5.63 6.13 -6.83
N ASP A 41 6.37 7.22 -7.05
CA ASP A 41 7.84 7.19 -6.97
C ASP A 41 8.27 7.00 -5.49
N PRO A 42 9.27 6.16 -5.17
CA PRO A 42 9.85 6.06 -3.84
C PRO A 42 10.22 7.39 -3.17
N ALA A 43 10.58 8.42 -3.95
CA ALA A 43 10.90 9.74 -3.43
C ALA A 43 9.67 10.57 -3.02
N GLU A 44 8.45 10.13 -3.35
CA GLU A 44 7.21 10.88 -3.06
C GLU A 44 6.70 10.69 -1.63
N PHE A 45 7.22 9.72 -0.88
CA PHE A 45 6.78 9.42 0.48
C PHE A 45 7.93 9.00 1.40
N ASP A 46 7.75 9.22 2.70
CA ASP A 46 8.75 8.93 3.74
C ASP A 46 8.55 7.53 4.36
N MET A 47 7.36 6.95 4.21
CA MET A 47 7.00 5.66 4.80
C MET A 47 6.00 4.90 3.92
N LEU A 48 6.26 3.60 3.72
CA LEU A 48 5.34 2.67 3.07
C LEU A 48 4.56 1.86 4.11
N LEU A 49 3.24 1.87 4.00
CA LEU A 49 2.34 1.01 4.76
C LEU A 49 1.72 -0.02 3.83
N ILE A 50 1.80 -1.30 4.17
CA ILE A 50 1.18 -2.38 3.40
C ILE A 50 0.10 -3.01 4.27
N MET A 51 -1.15 -2.93 3.82
CA MET A 51 -2.28 -3.48 4.56
C MET A 51 -2.42 -4.99 4.34
N GLY A 52 -3.30 -5.61 5.12
CA GLY A 52 -3.62 -7.03 4.96
C GLY A 52 -4.40 -7.29 3.67
N GLY A 53 -4.73 -8.55 3.46
CA GLY A 53 -5.55 -8.99 2.34
C GLY A 53 -6.03 -10.42 2.55
N THR A 54 -7.05 -10.84 1.82
CA THR A 54 -7.53 -12.23 1.85
C THR A 54 -6.64 -13.18 1.05
N MET A 55 -5.69 -12.62 0.28
CA MET A 55 -4.86 -13.33 -0.68
C MET A 55 -3.54 -13.75 -0.05
N SER A 56 -3.06 -14.92 -0.43
CA SER A 56 -1.68 -15.34 -0.17
C SER A 56 -0.72 -14.64 -1.12
N VAL A 57 0.46 -14.30 -0.63
CA VAL A 57 1.55 -13.72 -1.43
C VAL A 57 2.01 -14.62 -2.58
N TYR A 58 1.67 -15.92 -2.57
CA TYR A 58 2.05 -16.88 -3.63
C TYR A 58 1.00 -17.00 -4.75
N GLN A 59 -0.17 -16.38 -4.62
CA GLN A 59 -1.26 -16.44 -5.60
C GLN A 59 -1.06 -15.48 -6.79
N GLU A 60 0.18 -15.29 -7.26
CA GLU A 60 0.51 -14.34 -8.34
C GLU A 60 -0.19 -14.64 -9.68
N LYS A 61 -0.55 -15.90 -9.91
CA LYS A 61 -1.30 -16.33 -11.10
C LYS A 61 -2.75 -15.84 -11.07
N GLU A 62 -3.34 -15.79 -9.88
CA GLU A 62 -4.74 -15.37 -9.66
C GLU A 62 -4.82 -13.85 -9.47
N TYR A 63 -3.83 -13.28 -8.79
CA TYR A 63 -3.72 -11.85 -8.50
C TYR A 63 -2.48 -11.28 -9.20
N THR A 64 -2.65 -10.90 -10.46
CA THR A 64 -1.57 -10.43 -11.33
C THR A 64 -0.88 -9.15 -10.84
N TRP A 65 -1.53 -8.40 -9.95
CA TRP A 65 -1.00 -7.19 -9.30
C TRP A 65 0.03 -7.48 -8.19
N LEU A 66 0.10 -8.71 -7.66
CA LEU A 66 1.08 -9.09 -6.63
C LEU A 66 2.53 -8.99 -7.11
N LYS A 67 2.78 -9.32 -8.38
CA LYS A 67 4.13 -9.25 -8.96
C LYS A 67 4.61 -7.78 -9.07
N PRO A 68 3.86 -6.87 -9.70
CA PRO A 68 4.16 -5.43 -9.68
C PRO A 68 4.35 -4.86 -8.27
N GLU A 69 3.52 -5.27 -7.32
CA GLU A 69 3.64 -4.84 -5.92
C GLU A 69 4.97 -5.26 -5.29
N LYS A 70 5.35 -6.53 -5.42
CA LYS A 70 6.63 -7.03 -4.89
C LYS A 70 7.82 -6.31 -5.51
N GLU A 71 7.79 -6.07 -6.82
CA GLU A 71 8.83 -5.29 -7.50
C GLU A 71 8.87 -3.83 -7.01
N PHE A 72 7.71 -3.24 -6.70
CA PHE A 72 7.64 -1.91 -6.10
C PHE A 72 8.25 -1.90 -4.69
N VAL A 73 7.87 -2.84 -3.82
CA VAL A 73 8.40 -2.94 -2.44
C VAL A 73 9.91 -3.18 -2.44
N LYS A 74 10.42 -4.02 -3.36
CA LYS A 74 11.86 -4.28 -3.50
C LYS A 74 12.69 -3.03 -3.80
N LYS A 75 12.12 -2.01 -4.46
CA LYS A 75 12.79 -0.73 -4.73
C LYS A 75 12.94 0.16 -3.48
N HIS A 76 12.30 -0.21 -2.36
CA HIS A 76 12.31 0.52 -1.09
C HIS A 76 13.20 -0.14 -0.02
N THR A 77 13.91 -1.21 -0.36
CA THR A 77 14.84 -1.93 0.53
C THR A 77 16.28 -1.63 0.13
#